data_AF-A0A650FKR0-F1
#
_entry.id   AF-A0A650FKR0-F1
#
_cell.length_a   1.000
_cell.length_b   1.000
_cell.length_c   1.000
_cell.angle_alpha   90.00
_cell.angle_beta   90.00
_cell.angle_gamma   90.00
#
_symmetry.space_group_name_H-M   'P 1'
#
loop_
_entity.id
_entity.type
_entity.pdbx_description
1 polymer ?
#
loop_
_entity_poly.entity_id
_entity_poly.type
_entity_poly.pdbx_seq_one_letter_code
_entity_poly.pdbx_strand_id
1 'polypeptide(L)'
;MSVVDAIYQRMRDDTEAVAEEATGESEVAKFYAGLSVLLTGATDLLGKCVLEKLLRDCSELDKVYVLVRVKRGQDFQDRCNKLFADSIFDTLRKQNVNFKNKIVPMKSDLSEDNLGLSDDDRKTLTSRAQIIFHNGSANPLDEQISVALKTNVLGTKRMLELARQCSRLKAFLFVSTAFSHCHERVVEEKFYRSPAELKTVEDMIVADEAPSGLTRDALKMLLGEWPNVFTFTKATAEELVQQHASRASYACCVFRPSLGRSPSPDDFL
;
A
#
# COMPACT_ATOMS: atom_id res chain seq x y z
N MET A 1 9.07 -35.42 -4.14
CA MET A 1 8.82 -34.07 -4.69
C MET A 1 7.44 -33.66 -4.25
N SER A 2 7.32 -32.58 -3.49
CA SER A 2 6.04 -32.12 -2.96
C SER A 2 5.17 -31.52 -4.08
N VAL A 3 3.85 -31.48 -3.89
CA VAL A 3 2.92 -30.81 -4.83
C VAL A 3 3.29 -29.32 -4.98
N VAL A 4 3.82 -28.73 -3.92
CA VAL A 4 4.32 -27.35 -3.89
C VAL A 4 5.55 -27.22 -4.80
N ASP A 5 6.51 -28.14 -4.73
CA ASP A 5 7.71 -28.14 -5.59
C ASP A 5 7.34 -28.27 -7.08
N ALA A 6 6.31 -29.07 -7.38
CA ALA A 6 5.81 -29.25 -8.75
C ALA A 6 5.07 -28.02 -9.29
N ILE A 7 4.43 -27.23 -8.41
CA ILE A 7 3.80 -25.95 -8.77
C ILE A 7 4.88 -24.91 -9.04
N TYR A 8 5.89 -24.77 -8.18
CA TYR A 8 7.03 -23.86 -8.40
C TYR A 8 7.78 -24.17 -9.70
N GLN A 9 8.03 -25.44 -9.99
CA GLN A 9 8.64 -25.89 -11.25
C GLN A 9 7.78 -25.54 -12.48
N ARG A 10 6.45 -25.65 -12.38
CA ARG A 10 5.53 -25.29 -13.47
C ARG A 10 5.40 -23.80 -13.69
N MET A 11 5.56 -23.01 -12.63
CA MET A 11 5.44 -21.55 -12.70
C MET A 11 6.61 -20.89 -13.43
N ARG A 12 7.67 -21.63 -13.80
CA ARG A 12 8.93 -21.06 -14.32
C ARG A 12 9.32 -19.86 -13.46
N ASP A 13 9.64 -20.13 -12.22
CA ASP A 13 9.92 -19.11 -11.23
C ASP A 13 10.99 -18.14 -11.75
N ASP A 14 10.57 -16.95 -12.18
CA ASP A 14 11.44 -15.86 -12.63
C ASP A 14 12.36 -15.35 -11.50
N THR A 15 12.27 -15.91 -10.29
CA THR A 15 13.20 -15.61 -9.19
C THR A 15 14.57 -16.28 -9.35
N GLU A 16 14.70 -17.33 -10.18
CA GLU A 16 16.01 -17.70 -10.70
C GLU A 16 16.35 -16.76 -11.87
N ALA A 17 16.72 -15.53 -11.52
CA ALA A 17 17.50 -14.70 -12.42
C ALA A 17 18.76 -15.51 -12.77
N VAL A 18 18.76 -16.10 -13.96
CA VAL A 18 20.01 -16.44 -14.63
C VAL A 18 20.79 -15.14 -14.61
N ALA A 19 21.93 -15.12 -13.94
CA ALA A 19 22.85 -14.00 -13.94
C ALA A 19 23.41 -13.86 -15.36
N GLU A 20 22.58 -13.42 -16.30
CA GLU A 20 23.07 -12.73 -17.48
C GLU A 20 23.66 -11.44 -16.93
N GLU A 21 24.97 -11.26 -17.12
CA GLU A 21 25.61 -9.98 -16.91
C GLU A 21 24.84 -8.95 -17.73
N ALA A 22 23.97 -8.18 -17.06
CA ALA A 22 23.24 -7.09 -17.67
C ALA A 22 24.27 -6.03 -18.08
N THR A 23 24.73 -6.11 -19.32
CA THR A 23 25.78 -5.27 -19.90
C THR A 23 25.26 -3.87 -20.31
N GLY A 24 24.07 -3.47 -19.84
CA GLY A 24 23.44 -2.19 -20.14
C GLY A 24 22.70 -1.59 -18.95
N GLU A 25 22.54 -0.26 -18.94
CA GLU A 25 21.76 0.45 -17.93
C GLU A 25 20.29 -0.01 -17.91
N SER A 26 19.79 -0.36 -16.73
CA SER A 26 18.40 -0.79 -16.50
C SER A 26 17.38 0.26 -16.97
N GLU A 27 16.46 -0.12 -17.84
CA GLU A 27 15.35 0.76 -18.29
C GLU A 27 14.47 1.23 -17.10
N VAL A 28 14.34 0.39 -16.08
CA VAL A 28 13.65 0.77 -14.83
C VAL A 28 14.44 1.86 -14.11
N ALA A 29 15.76 1.73 -13.98
CA ALA A 29 16.59 2.75 -13.37
C ALA A 29 16.54 4.08 -14.15
N LYS A 30 16.58 4.02 -15.49
CA LYS A 30 16.42 5.19 -16.37
C LYS A 30 15.07 5.87 -16.18
N PHE A 31 13.98 5.10 -16.05
CA PHE A 31 12.65 5.66 -15.80
C PHE A 31 12.60 6.44 -14.48
N TYR A 32 13.19 5.88 -13.40
CA TYR A 32 13.18 6.51 -12.08
C TYR A 32 14.22 7.63 -11.90
N ALA A 33 15.18 7.78 -12.82
CA ALA A 33 16.20 8.82 -12.75
C ALA A 33 15.57 10.23 -12.66
N GLY A 34 15.95 10.98 -11.63
CA GLY A 34 15.42 12.31 -11.33
C GLY A 34 13.95 12.34 -10.89
N LEU A 35 13.29 11.19 -10.73
CA LEU A 35 11.91 11.14 -10.24
C LEU A 35 11.86 11.13 -8.71
N SER A 36 10.80 11.74 -8.18
CA SER A 36 10.43 11.65 -6.77
C SER A 36 9.24 10.71 -6.56
N VAL A 37 9.34 9.85 -5.54
CA VAL A 37 8.36 8.82 -5.20
C VAL A 37 7.70 9.13 -3.86
N LEU A 38 6.38 8.98 -3.75
CA LEU A 38 5.66 8.92 -2.48
C LEU A 38 5.29 7.48 -2.17
N LEU A 39 5.66 7.00 -0.99
CA LEU A 39 5.38 5.65 -0.51
C LEU A 39 4.59 5.70 0.81
N THR A 40 3.40 5.11 0.83
CA THR A 40 2.66 4.82 2.07
C THR A 40 2.92 3.37 2.49
N GLY A 41 2.89 3.08 3.80
CA GLY A 41 3.12 1.71 4.28
C GLY A 41 4.57 1.26 4.27
N ALA A 42 5.55 2.17 4.25
CA ALA A 42 6.97 1.78 4.24
C ALA A 42 7.44 1.00 5.49
N THR A 43 6.62 0.92 6.54
CA THR A 43 6.94 0.14 7.74
C THR A 43 6.48 -1.32 7.66
N ASP A 44 5.64 -1.69 6.69
CA ASP A 44 5.31 -3.09 6.45
C ASP A 44 6.35 -3.77 5.54
N LEU A 45 6.27 -5.10 5.42
CA LEU A 45 7.27 -5.89 4.70
C LEU A 45 7.38 -5.47 3.23
N LEU A 46 6.27 -5.36 2.51
CA LEU A 46 6.26 -5.02 1.09
C LEU A 46 6.75 -3.59 0.86
N GLY A 47 6.31 -2.64 1.69
CA GLY A 47 6.77 -1.26 1.64
C GLY A 47 8.28 -1.14 1.89
N LYS A 48 8.83 -1.92 2.84
CA LYS A 48 10.28 -1.99 3.04
C LYS A 48 11.00 -2.55 1.82
N CYS A 49 10.51 -3.63 1.22
CA CYS A 49 11.08 -4.20 -0.01
C CYS A 49 11.09 -3.19 -1.15
N VAL A 50 9.97 -2.49 -1.38
CA VAL A 50 9.86 -1.45 -2.42
C VAL A 50 10.84 -0.32 -2.15
N LEU A 51 10.91 0.17 -0.90
CA LEU A 51 11.83 1.24 -0.52
C LEU A 51 13.30 0.83 -0.73
N GLU A 52 13.68 -0.36 -0.28
CA GLU A 52 15.04 -0.91 -0.43
C GLU A 52 15.42 -1.03 -1.91
N LYS A 53 14.56 -1.67 -2.71
CA LYS A 53 14.81 -1.96 -4.12
C LYS A 53 14.92 -0.67 -4.95
N LEU A 54 14.04 0.31 -4.71
CA LEU A 54 14.14 1.63 -5.34
C LEU A 54 15.47 2.30 -5.02
N LEU A 55 15.87 2.33 -3.75
CA LEU A 55 17.10 3.00 -3.33
C LEU A 55 18.37 2.29 -3.79
N ARG A 56 18.32 0.96 -3.93
CA ARG A 56 19.47 0.15 -4.34
C ARG A 56 19.69 0.18 -5.85
N ASP A 57 18.63 -0.01 -6.64
CA ASP A 57 18.76 -0.22 -8.08
C ASP A 57 18.38 1.00 -8.92
N CYS A 58 17.73 2.00 -8.32
CA CYS A 58 17.42 3.28 -8.98
C CYS A 58 18.21 4.41 -8.31
N SER A 59 19.55 4.30 -8.31
CA SER A 59 20.44 5.21 -7.60
C SER A 59 20.32 6.67 -8.04
N GLU A 60 19.74 6.98 -9.20
CA GLU A 60 19.54 8.34 -9.72
C GLU A 60 18.16 8.93 -9.38
N LEU A 61 17.29 8.23 -8.64
CA LEU A 61 16.04 8.81 -8.14
C LEU A 61 16.31 10.04 -7.25
N ASP A 62 15.45 11.05 -7.29
CA ASP A 62 15.65 12.29 -6.52
C ASP A 62 15.38 12.06 -5.02
N LYS A 63 14.10 11.85 -4.66
CA LYS A 63 13.65 11.60 -3.28
C LYS A 63 12.60 10.50 -3.21
N VAL A 64 12.57 9.81 -2.07
CA VAL A 64 11.44 8.98 -1.64
C VAL A 64 10.82 9.61 -0.40
N TYR A 65 9.63 10.17 -0.56
CA TYR A 65 8.79 10.66 0.52
C TYR A 65 8.07 9.46 1.15
N VAL A 66 8.20 9.31 2.46
CA VAL A 66 7.66 8.14 3.16
C VAL A 66 6.68 8.60 4.23
N LEU A 67 5.41 8.17 4.11
CA LEU A 67 4.40 8.46 5.12
C LEU A 67 4.53 7.48 6.29
N VAL A 68 4.74 8.02 7.48
CA VAL A 68 4.94 7.25 8.71
C VAL A 68 3.86 7.64 9.73
N ARG A 69 3.01 6.66 10.05
CA ARG A 69 2.03 6.74 11.14
C ARG A 69 2.73 6.70 12.48
N VAL A 70 2.39 7.59 13.40
CA VAL A 70 2.93 7.58 14.78
C VAL A 70 1.79 7.23 15.72
N LYS A 71 1.92 6.14 16.49
CA LYS A 71 0.93 5.77 17.51
C LYS A 71 1.14 6.61 18.78
N ARG A 72 0.10 6.75 19.60
CA ARG A 72 0.17 7.50 20.87
C ARG A 72 1.33 6.98 21.73
N GLY A 73 2.17 7.89 22.22
CA GLY A 73 3.33 7.56 23.07
C GLY A 73 4.57 7.07 22.32
N GLN A 74 4.54 7.03 20.98
CA GLN A 74 5.71 6.71 20.17
C GLN A 74 6.39 7.98 19.67
N ASP A 75 7.72 8.04 19.74
CA ASP A 75 8.48 9.11 19.09
C ASP A 75 8.63 8.84 17.57
N PHE A 76 8.52 9.90 16.78
CA PHE A 76 8.59 9.83 15.33
C PHE A 76 9.99 9.50 14.82
N GLN A 77 11.03 10.09 15.42
CA GLN A 77 12.41 9.83 15.03
C GLN A 77 12.82 8.40 15.39
N ASP A 78 12.42 7.92 16.57
CA ASP A 78 12.65 6.53 16.96
C ASP A 78 11.99 5.54 16.02
N ARG A 79 10.76 5.82 15.57
CA ARG A 79 10.07 4.97 14.58
C ARG A 79 10.81 4.95 13.25
N CYS A 80 11.27 6.11 12.77
CA CYS A 80 12.06 6.19 11.54
C CYS A 80 13.41 5.47 11.68
N ASN A 81 14.10 5.63 12.81
CA ASN A 81 15.36 4.95 13.09
C ASN A 81 15.19 3.43 13.09
N LYS A 82 14.12 2.91 13.72
CA LYS A 82 13.80 1.48 13.71
C LYS A 82 13.53 0.97 12.29
N LEU A 83 12.79 1.72 11.47
CA LEU A 83 12.57 1.38 10.07
C LEU A 83 13.90 1.23 9.33
N PHE A 84 14.78 2.22 9.41
CA PHE A 84 16.04 2.20 8.65
C PHE A 84 17.14 1.33 9.26
N ALA A 85 16.92 0.78 10.46
CA ALA A 85 17.79 -0.20 11.11
C ALA A 85 17.39 -1.65 10.79
N ASP A 86 16.26 -1.85 10.11
CA ASP A 86 15.81 -3.18 9.69
C ASP A 86 16.84 -3.85 8.76
N SER A 87 17.02 -5.17 8.95
CA SER A 87 18.03 -5.96 8.23
C SER A 87 17.77 -6.04 6.73
N ILE A 88 16.54 -5.77 6.28
CA ILE A 88 16.23 -5.69 4.85
C ILE A 88 17.12 -4.66 4.14
N PHE A 89 17.52 -3.59 4.83
CA PHE A 89 18.38 -2.54 4.27
C PHE A 89 19.88 -2.87 4.34
N ASP A 90 20.30 -4.04 4.82
CA ASP A 90 21.72 -4.34 5.05
C ASP A 90 22.54 -4.38 3.74
N THR A 91 21.97 -4.93 2.67
CA THR A 91 22.61 -4.92 1.34
C THR A 91 22.76 -3.49 0.82
N LEU A 92 21.67 -2.72 0.81
CA LEU A 92 21.69 -1.30 0.45
C LEU A 92 22.71 -0.51 1.28
N ARG A 93 22.77 -0.73 2.59
CA ARG A 93 23.67 -0.02 3.52
C ARG A 93 25.14 -0.29 3.22
N LYS A 94 25.48 -1.52 2.78
CA LYS A 94 26.84 -1.87 2.33
C LYS A 94 27.21 -1.20 1.01
N GLN A 95 26.26 -1.06 0.09
CA GLN A 95 26.49 -0.46 -1.23
C GLN A 95 26.49 1.08 -1.20
N ASN A 96 25.65 1.69 -0.37
CA ASN A 96 25.51 3.13 -0.24
C ASN A 96 25.21 3.52 1.21
N VAL A 97 26.23 3.95 1.96
CA VAL A 97 26.09 4.35 3.37
C VAL A 97 25.16 5.56 3.55
N ASN A 98 25.02 6.37 2.51
CA ASN A 98 24.29 7.64 2.49
C ASN A 98 22.87 7.51 1.91
N PHE A 99 22.36 6.30 1.73
CA PHE A 99 21.03 6.05 1.12
C PHE A 99 19.90 6.85 1.80
N LYS A 100 20.02 7.09 3.12
CA LYS A 100 19.06 7.85 3.93
C LYS A 100 18.87 9.29 3.44
N ASN A 101 19.87 9.89 2.78
CA ASN A 101 19.77 11.27 2.27
C ASN A 101 18.70 11.42 1.18
N LYS A 102 18.27 10.32 0.56
CA LYS A 102 17.19 10.29 -0.43
C LYS A 102 15.82 10.10 0.20
N ILE A 103 15.73 9.77 1.48
CA ILE A 103 14.47 9.48 2.16
C ILE A 103 14.01 10.72 2.93
N VAL A 104 12.75 11.10 2.74
CA VAL A 104 12.10 12.19 3.47
C VAL A 104 10.91 11.62 4.23
N PRO A 105 11.07 11.23 5.50
CA PRO A 105 9.96 10.73 6.30
C PRO A 105 9.03 11.88 6.69
N MET A 106 7.72 11.66 6.57
CA MET A 106 6.66 12.61 6.88
C MET A 106 5.67 11.99 7.86
N LYS A 107 5.25 12.75 8.88
CA LYS A 107 4.17 12.31 9.77
C LYS A 107 2.87 12.30 8.99
N SER A 108 2.14 11.19 9.06
CA SER A 108 0.86 11.04 8.38
C SER A 108 0.07 9.88 8.99
N ASP A 109 -1.25 10.02 9.06
CA ASP A 109 -2.16 8.93 9.36
C ASP A 109 -3.27 8.90 8.31
N LEU A 110 -3.40 7.77 7.60
CA LEU A 110 -4.34 7.63 6.48
C LEU A 110 -5.81 7.62 6.96
N SER A 111 -6.06 7.31 8.24
CA SER A 111 -7.41 7.39 8.80
C SER A 111 -7.90 8.83 9.01
N GLU A 112 -6.95 9.77 9.16
CA GLU A 112 -7.23 11.18 9.47
C GLU A 112 -7.61 11.98 8.23
N ASP A 113 -8.29 13.10 8.49
CA ASP A 113 -8.54 14.09 7.45
C ASP A 113 -7.23 14.70 6.95
N ASN A 114 -7.22 15.08 5.66
CA ASN A 114 -6.02 15.51 4.95
C ASN A 114 -4.82 14.53 5.09
N LEU A 115 -5.09 13.24 5.36
CA LEU A 115 -4.07 12.20 5.56
C LEU A 115 -3.15 12.46 6.77
N GLY A 116 -3.58 13.32 7.70
CA GLY A 116 -2.76 13.75 8.84
C GLY A 116 -1.49 14.51 8.44
N LEU A 117 -1.44 15.04 7.22
CA LEU A 117 -0.29 15.81 6.70
C LEU A 117 -0.33 17.24 7.22
N SER A 118 0.86 17.82 7.44
CA SER A 118 0.99 19.27 7.56
C SER A 118 0.75 19.96 6.22
N ASP A 119 0.38 21.24 6.23
CA ASP A 119 0.21 22.02 4.99
C ASP A 119 1.49 22.07 4.15
N ASP A 120 2.66 22.10 4.79
CA ASP A 120 3.95 22.18 4.10
C ASP A 120 4.36 20.83 3.49
N ASP A 121 4.10 19.72 4.18
CA ASP A 121 4.27 18.38 3.60
C ASP A 121 3.33 18.21 2.41
N ARG A 122 2.07 18.63 2.54
CA ARG A 122 1.08 18.56 1.46
C ARG A 122 1.49 19.38 0.23
N LYS A 123 1.99 20.60 0.41
CA LYS A 123 2.56 21.43 -0.68
C LYS A 123 3.78 20.76 -1.32
N THR A 124 4.64 20.16 -0.50
CA THR A 124 5.82 19.43 -0.99
C THR A 124 5.39 18.26 -1.88
N LEU A 125 4.48 17.42 -1.40
CA LEU A 125 4.01 16.25 -2.14
C LEU A 125 3.30 16.63 -3.45
N THR A 126 2.39 17.60 -3.41
CA THR A 126 1.65 18.06 -4.61
C THR A 126 2.53 18.70 -5.67
N SER A 127 3.69 19.26 -5.30
CA SER A 127 4.64 19.86 -6.26
C SER A 127 5.74 18.89 -6.73
N ARG A 128 6.08 17.87 -5.94
CA ARG A 128 7.25 17.01 -6.15
C ARG A 128 6.92 15.56 -6.51
N ALA A 129 5.84 14.98 -6.00
CA ALA A 129 5.57 13.55 -6.20
C ALA A 129 5.24 13.26 -7.67
N GLN A 130 5.98 12.31 -8.25
CA GLN A 130 5.83 11.88 -9.65
C GLN A 130 5.36 10.43 -9.76
N ILE A 131 5.60 9.61 -8.73
CA ILE A 131 5.06 8.26 -8.60
C ILE A 131 4.50 8.11 -7.19
N ILE A 132 3.30 7.53 -7.06
CA ILE A 132 2.71 7.22 -5.76
C ILE A 132 2.55 5.71 -5.64
N PHE A 133 3.18 5.10 -4.64
CA PHE A 133 2.92 3.75 -4.16
C PHE A 133 2.03 3.83 -2.93
N HIS A 134 0.73 3.62 -3.11
CA HIS A 134 -0.22 3.53 -2.03
C HIS A 134 -0.31 2.09 -1.53
N ASN A 135 0.57 1.74 -0.59
CA ASN A 135 0.66 0.40 0.01
C ASN A 135 0.11 0.33 1.44
N GLY A 136 0.19 1.43 2.19
CA GLY A 136 -0.29 1.50 3.57
C GLY A 136 -1.77 1.13 3.73
N SER A 137 -2.03 0.18 4.61
CA SER A 137 -3.36 -0.24 5.04
C SER A 137 -3.35 -0.68 6.51
N ALA A 138 -4.51 -0.65 7.15
CA ALA A 138 -4.75 -1.24 8.47
C ALA A 138 -5.31 -2.65 8.30
N ASN A 139 -4.81 -3.58 9.10
CA ASN A 139 -5.43 -4.89 9.28
C ASN A 139 -6.24 -4.85 10.59
N PRO A 140 -7.57 -5.04 10.55
CA PRO A 140 -8.42 -4.94 11.73
C PRO A 140 -8.20 -6.02 12.79
N LEU A 141 -7.30 -7.00 12.59
CA LEU A 141 -6.95 -7.98 13.63
C LEU A 141 -6.50 -7.32 14.94
N ASP A 142 -5.98 -6.09 14.89
CA ASP A 142 -5.48 -5.35 16.07
C ASP A 142 -6.21 -4.02 16.35
N GLU A 143 -7.22 -3.62 15.56
CA GLU A 143 -7.82 -2.28 15.61
C GLU A 143 -9.35 -2.32 15.37
N GLN A 144 -10.06 -1.26 15.80
CA GLN A 144 -11.49 -1.10 15.55
C GLN A 144 -11.79 -1.17 14.04
N ILE A 145 -12.96 -1.70 13.66
CA ILE A 145 -13.35 -1.89 12.25
C ILE A 145 -13.37 -0.54 11.53
N SER A 146 -13.85 0.50 12.20
CA SER A 146 -13.85 1.90 11.75
C SER A 146 -12.46 2.35 11.31
N VAL A 147 -11.38 1.93 12.00
CA VAL A 147 -10.01 2.31 11.64
C VAL A 147 -9.60 1.65 10.33
N ALA A 148 -9.97 0.39 10.10
CA ALA A 148 -9.71 -0.27 8.83
C ALA A 148 -10.49 0.39 7.68
N LEU A 149 -11.77 0.71 7.88
CA LEU A 149 -12.60 1.41 6.88
C LEU A 149 -12.04 2.82 6.58
N LYS A 150 -11.71 3.60 7.62
CA LYS A 150 -11.11 4.93 7.48
C LYS A 150 -9.75 4.90 6.80
N THR A 151 -8.90 3.94 7.14
CA THR A 151 -7.54 3.82 6.59
C THR A 151 -7.56 3.30 5.15
N ASN A 152 -8.28 2.20 4.92
CA ASN A 152 -8.18 1.44 3.67
C ASN A 152 -9.12 1.95 2.58
N VAL A 153 -10.26 2.55 2.94
CA VAL A 153 -11.23 3.05 1.96
C VAL A 153 -11.18 4.58 1.90
N LEU A 154 -11.47 5.25 3.01
CA LEU A 154 -11.46 6.72 3.03
C LEU A 154 -10.04 7.29 2.85
N GLY A 155 -9.02 6.61 3.39
CA GLY A 155 -7.62 6.94 3.17
C GLY A 155 -7.22 6.80 1.71
N THR A 156 -7.66 5.75 1.02
CA THR A 156 -7.45 5.61 -0.44
C THR A 156 -8.15 6.72 -1.21
N LYS A 157 -9.41 7.05 -0.88
CA LYS A 157 -10.11 8.20 -1.48
C LYS A 157 -9.30 9.50 -1.34
N ARG A 158 -8.83 9.81 -0.12
CA ARG A 158 -8.01 11.00 0.14
C ARG A 158 -6.64 10.96 -0.57
N MET A 159 -6.03 9.79 -0.70
CA MET A 159 -4.80 9.61 -1.48
C MET A 159 -5.02 9.87 -2.98
N LEU A 160 -6.15 9.43 -3.55
CA LEU A 160 -6.54 9.73 -4.93
C LEU A 160 -6.82 11.22 -5.12
N GLU A 161 -7.45 11.88 -4.13
CA GLU A 161 -7.65 13.33 -4.12
C GLU A 161 -6.32 14.10 -4.06
N LEU A 162 -5.35 13.66 -3.25
CA LEU A 162 -3.98 14.18 -3.23
C LEU A 162 -3.30 13.98 -4.59
N ALA A 163 -3.41 12.79 -5.15
CA ALA A 163 -2.83 12.43 -6.44
C ALA A 163 -3.34 13.34 -7.57
N ARG A 164 -4.62 13.72 -7.56
CA ARG A 164 -5.21 14.67 -8.54
C ARG A 164 -4.57 16.06 -8.45
N GLN A 165 -4.06 16.43 -7.29
CA GLN A 165 -3.42 17.73 -7.05
C GLN A 165 -1.92 17.71 -7.35
N CYS A 166 -1.33 16.52 -7.55
CA CYS A 166 0.06 16.38 -7.93
C CYS A 166 0.27 16.77 -9.39
N SER A 167 0.88 17.93 -9.64
CA SER A 167 1.00 18.52 -10.98
C SER A 167 1.95 17.77 -11.93
N ARG A 168 2.79 16.88 -11.39
CA ARG A 168 3.83 16.13 -12.14
C ARG A 168 3.65 14.62 -12.06
N LEU A 169 2.50 14.16 -11.57
CA LEU A 169 2.24 12.74 -11.35
C LEU A 169 2.22 11.97 -12.67
N LYS A 170 2.96 10.87 -12.71
CA LYS A 170 3.03 9.94 -13.85
C LYS A 170 2.24 8.67 -13.58
N ALA A 171 2.28 8.17 -12.35
CA ALA A 171 1.58 6.94 -11.96
C ALA A 171 1.12 6.95 -10.50
N PHE A 172 -0.07 6.38 -10.26
CA PHE A 172 -0.60 5.99 -8.96
C PHE A 172 -0.77 4.47 -8.92
N LEU A 173 -0.04 3.81 -8.03
CA LEU A 173 -0.08 2.36 -7.84
C LEU A 173 -0.76 2.07 -6.50
N PHE A 174 -1.90 1.39 -6.55
CA PHE A 174 -2.60 0.89 -5.38
C PHE A 174 -2.22 -0.56 -5.12
N VAL A 175 -1.73 -0.84 -3.91
CA VAL A 175 -1.49 -2.22 -3.48
C VAL A 175 -2.74 -2.76 -2.78
N SER A 176 -3.44 -3.62 -3.53
CA SER A 176 -4.55 -4.43 -3.03
C SER A 176 -4.03 -5.76 -2.46
N THR A 177 -4.71 -6.86 -2.72
CA THR A 177 -4.31 -8.21 -2.30
C THR A 177 -4.94 -9.24 -3.24
N ALA A 178 -4.28 -10.38 -3.46
CA ALA A 178 -4.83 -11.50 -4.23
C ALA A 178 -6.14 -12.04 -3.61
N PHE A 179 -6.40 -11.72 -2.34
CA PHE A 179 -7.60 -12.12 -1.60
C PHE A 179 -8.75 -11.11 -1.68
N SER A 180 -8.63 -10.01 -2.43
CA SER A 180 -9.66 -8.97 -2.47
C SER A 180 -10.97 -9.48 -3.06
N HIS A 181 -10.91 -10.41 -4.01
CA HIS A 181 -12.07 -11.05 -4.62
C HIS A 181 -12.07 -12.56 -4.37
N CYS A 182 -11.76 -13.00 -3.14
CA CYS A 182 -11.59 -14.41 -2.80
C CYS A 182 -12.87 -15.27 -2.85
N HIS A 183 -14.04 -14.65 -3.02
CA HIS A 183 -15.30 -15.35 -3.33
C HIS A 183 -15.33 -15.87 -4.78
N GLU A 184 -14.53 -15.25 -5.67
CA GLU A 184 -14.39 -15.71 -7.04
C GLU A 184 -13.47 -16.93 -7.10
N ARG A 185 -13.93 -17.98 -7.80
CA ARG A 185 -13.14 -19.20 -7.99
C ARG A 185 -11.89 -18.95 -8.84
N VAL A 186 -11.96 -18.01 -9.79
CA VAL A 186 -10.87 -17.63 -10.68
C VAL A 186 -10.80 -16.11 -10.74
N VAL A 187 -9.68 -15.57 -10.26
CA VAL A 187 -9.40 -14.13 -10.26
C VAL A 187 -8.52 -13.79 -11.46
N GLU A 188 -9.04 -12.98 -12.38
CA GLU A 188 -8.37 -12.46 -13.57
C GLU A 188 -7.89 -11.02 -13.34
N GLU A 189 -7.03 -10.51 -14.24
CA GLU A 189 -6.56 -9.13 -14.25
C GLU A 189 -7.63 -8.14 -14.77
N LYS A 190 -8.77 -8.12 -14.11
CA LYS A 190 -9.89 -7.20 -14.36
C LYS A 190 -10.41 -6.58 -13.07
N PHE A 191 -11.22 -5.55 -13.20
CA PHE A 191 -12.00 -5.00 -12.09
C PHE A 191 -13.26 -5.84 -11.88
N TYR A 192 -13.62 -6.02 -10.61
CA TYR A 192 -14.80 -6.75 -10.17
C TYR A 192 -15.80 -5.79 -9.53
N ARG A 193 -17.02 -6.27 -9.30
CA ARG A 193 -18.04 -5.50 -8.60
C ARG A 193 -17.56 -5.19 -7.18
N SER A 194 -17.71 -3.94 -6.78
CA SER A 194 -17.41 -3.51 -5.41
C SER A 194 -18.38 -4.13 -4.40
N PRO A 195 -17.92 -4.51 -3.20
CA PRO A 195 -18.79 -5.00 -2.15
C PRO A 195 -19.75 -3.94 -1.60
N ALA A 196 -19.37 -2.66 -1.65
CA ALA A 196 -20.10 -1.59 -1.00
C ALA A 196 -19.83 -0.22 -1.64
N GLU A 197 -20.84 0.64 -1.63
CA GLU A 197 -20.67 2.05 -1.97
C GLU A 197 -20.03 2.81 -0.81
N LEU A 198 -19.44 3.99 -1.12
CA LEU A 198 -18.85 4.86 -0.08
C LEU A 198 -19.84 5.20 1.04
N LYS A 199 -21.13 5.39 0.72
CA LYS A 199 -22.14 5.71 1.73
C LYS A 199 -22.31 4.57 2.74
N THR A 200 -22.31 3.33 2.27
CA THR A 200 -22.36 2.16 3.15
C THR A 200 -21.13 2.10 4.05
N VAL A 201 -19.94 2.40 3.53
CA VAL A 201 -18.71 2.46 4.34
C VAL A 201 -18.79 3.53 5.42
N GLU A 202 -19.31 4.72 5.10
CA GLU A 202 -19.53 5.79 6.07
C GLU A 202 -20.52 5.38 7.17
N ASP A 203 -21.62 4.73 6.80
CA ASP A 203 -22.63 4.26 7.75
C ASP A 203 -22.07 3.14 8.66
N MET A 204 -21.22 2.24 8.12
CA MET A 204 -20.50 1.23 8.89
C MET A 204 -19.55 1.86 9.91
N ILE A 205 -18.82 2.91 9.52
CA ILE A 205 -17.95 3.66 10.44
C ILE A 205 -18.77 4.26 11.58
N VAL A 206 -19.87 4.95 11.26
CA VAL A 206 -20.73 5.57 12.29
C VAL A 206 -21.30 4.53 13.25
N ALA A 207 -21.75 3.38 12.74
CA ALA A 207 -22.30 2.32 13.56
C ALA A 207 -21.24 1.66 14.46
N ASP A 208 -20.02 1.45 13.95
CA ASP A 208 -18.92 0.87 14.73
C ASP A 208 -18.38 1.81 15.81
N GLU A 209 -18.38 3.13 15.57
CA GLU A 209 -17.95 4.15 16.54
C GLU A 209 -19.02 4.53 17.57
N ALA A 210 -20.27 4.12 17.37
CA ALA A 210 -21.33 4.32 18.34
C ALA A 210 -21.05 3.51 19.64
N PRO A 211 -21.58 3.92 20.81
CA PRO A 211 -21.39 3.18 22.06
C PRO A 211 -21.84 1.72 22.02
N SER A 212 -22.80 1.39 21.15
CA SER A 212 -23.27 0.02 20.93
C SER A 212 -22.30 -0.82 20.09
N GLY A 213 -21.43 -0.17 19.31
CA GLY A 213 -20.58 -0.78 18.29
C GLY A 213 -21.36 -1.52 17.21
N LEU A 214 -20.62 -2.18 16.32
CA LEU A 214 -21.17 -3.08 15.32
C LEU A 214 -21.21 -4.51 15.89
N THR A 215 -22.38 -5.16 15.87
CA THR A 215 -22.47 -6.56 16.32
C THR A 215 -21.80 -7.49 15.31
N ARG A 216 -21.33 -8.66 15.76
CA ARG A 216 -20.72 -9.67 14.87
C ARG A 216 -21.67 -10.12 13.76
N ASP A 217 -22.96 -10.25 14.05
CA ASP A 217 -23.96 -10.68 13.06
C ASP A 217 -24.23 -9.58 12.04
N ALA A 218 -24.36 -8.32 12.48
CA ALA A 218 -24.48 -7.18 11.57
C ALA A 218 -23.24 -7.05 10.68
N LEU A 219 -22.04 -7.23 11.25
CA LEU A 219 -20.80 -7.23 10.48
C LEU A 219 -20.81 -8.30 9.39
N LYS A 220 -21.14 -9.55 9.74
CA LYS A 220 -21.21 -10.65 8.76
C LYS A 220 -22.21 -10.36 7.65
N MET A 221 -23.38 -9.80 7.97
CA MET A 221 -24.37 -9.41 6.98
C MET A 221 -23.85 -8.31 6.04
N LEU A 222 -23.10 -7.33 6.57
CA LEU A 222 -22.51 -6.24 5.78
C LEU A 222 -21.33 -6.70 4.91
N LEU A 223 -20.52 -7.64 5.40
CA LEU A 223 -19.40 -8.21 4.64
C LEU A 223 -19.87 -9.12 3.50
N GLY A 224 -21.04 -9.77 3.65
CA GLY A 224 -21.60 -10.65 2.64
C GLY A 224 -20.65 -11.80 2.29
N GLU A 225 -20.16 -11.82 1.06
CA GLU A 225 -19.28 -12.88 0.53
C GLU A 225 -17.81 -12.73 0.97
N TRP A 226 -17.43 -11.59 1.55
CA TRP A 226 -16.06 -11.34 1.99
C TRP A 226 -15.81 -11.93 3.38
N PRO A 227 -14.75 -12.73 3.56
CA PRO A 227 -14.51 -13.45 4.80
C PRO A 227 -14.08 -12.53 5.95
N ASN A 228 -13.58 -11.32 5.66
CA ASN A 228 -13.14 -10.37 6.66
C ASN A 228 -13.15 -8.92 6.15
N VAL A 229 -13.05 -7.97 7.08
CA VAL A 229 -13.02 -6.53 6.81
C VAL A 229 -11.80 -6.13 5.94
N PHE A 230 -10.66 -6.81 6.06
CA PHE A 230 -9.49 -6.46 5.25
C PHE A 230 -9.74 -6.70 3.75
N THR A 231 -10.19 -7.89 3.37
CA THR A 231 -10.52 -8.23 1.98
C THR A 231 -11.66 -7.36 1.44
N PHE A 232 -12.70 -7.13 2.25
CA PHE A 232 -13.79 -6.21 1.93
C PHE A 232 -13.28 -4.81 1.62
N THR A 233 -12.49 -4.21 2.51
CA THR A 233 -11.99 -2.85 2.33
C THR A 233 -11.04 -2.72 1.13
N LYS A 234 -10.21 -3.72 0.87
CA LYS A 234 -9.35 -3.74 -0.34
C LYS A 234 -10.19 -3.81 -1.61
N ALA A 235 -11.21 -4.65 -1.65
CA ALA A 235 -12.13 -4.73 -2.79
C ALA A 235 -12.90 -3.42 -3.02
N THR A 236 -13.40 -2.77 -1.96
CA THR A 236 -14.04 -1.45 -2.06
C THR A 236 -13.07 -0.39 -2.59
N ALA A 237 -11.83 -0.39 -2.11
CA ALA A 237 -10.82 0.59 -2.52
C ALA A 237 -10.40 0.42 -3.99
N GLU A 238 -10.40 -0.80 -4.53
CA GLU A 238 -10.15 -1.03 -5.96
C GLU A 238 -11.16 -0.30 -6.85
N GLU A 239 -12.44 -0.24 -6.46
CA GLU A 239 -13.46 0.51 -7.21
C GLU A 239 -13.14 2.02 -7.23
N LEU A 240 -12.70 2.57 -6.10
CA LEU A 240 -12.31 3.99 -6.04
C LEU A 240 -11.18 4.29 -7.01
N VAL A 241 -10.19 3.40 -7.10
CA VAL A 241 -9.09 3.52 -8.06
C VAL A 241 -9.62 3.42 -9.50
N GLN A 242 -10.53 2.49 -9.78
CA GLN A 242 -11.15 2.34 -11.11
C GLN A 242 -11.90 3.60 -11.54
N GLN A 243 -12.78 4.12 -10.66
CA GLN A 243 -13.56 5.32 -10.92
C GLN A 243 -12.66 6.53 -11.13
N HIS A 244 -11.62 6.68 -10.30
CA HIS A 244 -10.65 7.75 -10.43
C HIS A 244 -9.85 7.67 -11.72
N ALA A 245 -9.41 6.47 -12.11
CA ALA A 245 -8.62 6.24 -13.32
C ALA A 245 -9.32 6.75 -14.58
N SER A 246 -10.65 6.67 -14.66
CA SER A 246 -11.44 7.17 -15.81
C SER A 246 -11.30 8.68 -16.07
N ARG A 247 -10.83 9.45 -15.08
CA ARG A 247 -10.68 10.91 -15.14
C ARG A 247 -9.23 11.37 -14.90
N ALA A 248 -8.32 10.45 -14.62
CA ALA A 248 -6.95 10.77 -14.28
C ALA A 248 -6.13 11.08 -15.54
N SER A 249 -5.24 12.08 -15.46
CA SER A 249 -4.28 12.40 -16.51
C SER A 249 -2.97 11.60 -16.41
N TYR A 250 -2.96 10.56 -15.59
CA TYR A 250 -1.81 9.73 -15.24
C TYR A 250 -2.23 8.27 -15.10
N ALA A 251 -1.27 7.35 -15.18
CA ALA A 251 -1.55 5.92 -15.08
C ALA A 251 -2.04 5.56 -13.67
N CYS A 252 -3.09 4.75 -13.58
CA CYS A 252 -3.54 4.15 -12.33
C CYS A 252 -3.41 2.63 -12.45
N CYS A 253 -2.82 1.99 -11.44
CA CYS A 253 -2.60 0.54 -11.42
C CYS A 253 -3.10 -0.05 -10.10
N VAL A 254 -3.70 -1.23 -10.17
CA VAL A 254 -4.01 -2.06 -9.01
C VAL A 254 -3.10 -3.28 -9.05
N PHE A 255 -2.29 -3.45 -8.02
CA PHE A 255 -1.44 -4.62 -7.83
C PHE A 255 -2.02 -5.49 -6.72
N ARG A 256 -2.26 -6.78 -7.00
CA ARG A 256 -2.84 -7.75 -6.06
C ARG A 256 -1.78 -8.77 -5.60
N PRO A 257 -0.89 -8.43 -4.65
CA PRO A 257 0.09 -9.38 -4.15
C PRO A 257 -0.57 -10.53 -3.37
N SER A 258 0.02 -11.72 -3.47
CA SER A 258 -0.28 -12.87 -2.61
C SER A 258 0.52 -12.86 -1.30
N LEU A 259 1.43 -11.89 -1.12
CA LEU A 259 2.26 -11.75 0.07
C LEU A 259 1.41 -11.42 1.29
N GLY A 260 1.15 -12.45 2.08
CA GLY A 260 0.66 -12.37 3.44
C GLY A 260 1.13 -13.63 4.17
N ARG A 261 1.50 -13.49 5.44
CA ARG A 261 1.44 -14.63 6.35
C ARG A 261 0.07 -15.27 6.13
N SER A 262 0.01 -16.56 5.79
CA SER A 262 -1.26 -17.28 5.62
C SER A 262 -2.19 -16.87 6.74
N PRO A 263 -3.38 -16.31 6.48
CA PRO A 263 -4.33 -16.10 7.56
C PRO A 263 -4.58 -17.48 8.17
N SER A 264 -4.23 -17.62 9.44
CA SER A 264 -4.46 -18.84 10.19
C SER A 264 -5.96 -18.91 10.49
N PRO A 265 -6.56 -20.11 10.61
CA PRO A 265 -7.95 -20.25 11.07
C PRO A 265 -8.24 -19.51 12.39
N ASP A 266 -7.20 -19.29 13.20
CA ASP A 266 -7.28 -18.58 14.48
C ASP A 266 -7.32 -17.04 14.32
N ASP A 267 -6.98 -16.50 13.15
CA ASP A 267 -7.11 -15.07 12.83
C ASP A 267 -8.57 -14.68 12.49
N PHE A 268 -9.53 -15.61 12.59
CA PHE A 268 -10.92 -15.43 12.15
C PHE A 268 -11.97 -15.50 13.28
N LEU A 269 -11.56 -15.40 14.55
CA LEU A 269 -12.48 -15.41 15.71
C LEU A 269 -12.26 -14.27 16.71
#